data_AF-A0A1V6GZN2-F1
#
_entry.id   AF-A0A1V6GZN2-F1
#
_cell.length_a   1.000
_cell.length_b   1.000
_cell.length_c   1.000
_cell.angle_alpha   90.00
_cell.angle_beta   90.00
_cell.angle_gamma   90.00
#
_symmetry.space_group_name_H-M   'P 1'
#
loop_
_entity.id
_entity.type
_entity.pdbx_description
1 polymer ?
#
loop_
_entity_poly.entity_id
_entity_poly.type
_entity_poly.pdbx_seq_one_letter_code
_entity_poly.pdbx_strand_id
1 'polypeptide(L)'
;MTTTLAQDPMIRFAKANASYNYCGVCGHIPQSGDEPNRAPLRWWDPDDGWKIGTLCSWCAEEALDRRPQPEDYAVATRATNGVCDDCDTDEDPIDAL
;
A
#
# COMPACT_ATOMS: atom_id res chain seq x y z
N MET A 1 21.70 -10.07 20.82
CA MET A 1 21.02 -9.19 19.86
C MET A 1 20.49 -10.07 18.74
N THR A 2 19.25 -10.53 18.88
CA THR A 2 18.57 -11.36 17.88
C THR A 2 17.87 -10.43 16.91
N THR A 3 18.61 -9.98 15.89
CA THR A 3 18.00 -9.38 14.71
C THR A 3 17.25 -10.50 14.01
N THR A 4 15.96 -10.65 14.32
CA THR A 4 15.11 -11.65 13.71
C THR A 4 15.19 -11.46 12.20
N LEU A 5 15.68 -12.46 11.48
CA LEU A 5 15.74 -12.61 10.01
C LEU A 5 14.38 -12.41 9.28
N ALA A 6 13.36 -11.93 9.99
CA ALA A 6 12.01 -11.65 9.51
C ALA A 6 11.82 -10.24 8.93
N GLN A 7 12.85 -9.38 8.91
CA GLN A 7 12.68 -7.95 8.59
C GLN A 7 13.55 -7.40 7.46
N ASP A 8 14.26 -8.23 6.69
CA ASP A 8 14.92 -7.72 5.48
C ASP A 8 13.89 -7.61 4.33
N PRO A 9 13.67 -6.41 3.76
CA PRO A 9 12.71 -6.18 2.68
C PRO A 9 12.96 -7.08 1.46
N MET A 10 14.23 -7.32 1.13
CA MET A 10 14.61 -8.09 -0.05
C MET A 10 14.55 -9.60 0.18
N ILE A 11 14.66 -10.07 1.43
CA ILE A 11 14.29 -11.45 1.76
C ILE A 11 12.79 -11.69 1.54
N ARG A 12 11.93 -10.71 1.88
CA ARG A 12 10.48 -10.79 1.61
C ARG A 12 10.21 -10.80 0.11
N PHE A 13 10.90 -9.94 -0.66
CA PHE A 13 10.83 -9.94 -2.11
C PHE A 13 11.23 -11.29 -2.70
N ALA A 14 12.40 -11.81 -2.35
CA ALA A 14 12.92 -13.07 -2.88
C ALA A 14 12.03 -14.30 -2.57
N LYS A 15 11.29 -14.27 -1.45
CA LYS A 15 10.33 -15.32 -1.07
C LYS A 15 8.97 -15.22 -1.77
N ALA A 16 8.62 -14.05 -2.32
CA ALA A 16 7.38 -13.89 -3.07
C ALA A 16 7.48 -14.60 -4.44
N ASN A 17 6.32 -15.01 -4.96
CA ASN A 17 6.25 -15.74 -6.22
C ASN A 17 6.56 -14.82 -7.39
N ALA A 18 7.19 -15.35 -8.44
CA ALA A 18 7.34 -14.65 -9.70
C ALA A 18 5.95 -14.30 -10.29
N SER A 19 5.84 -13.09 -10.82
CA SER A 19 4.64 -12.51 -11.40
C SER A 19 5.02 -11.70 -12.64
N TYR A 20 4.31 -11.95 -13.74
CA TYR A 20 4.44 -11.18 -14.98
C TYR A 20 3.35 -10.10 -15.10
N ASN A 21 2.79 -9.68 -13.97
CA ASN A 21 1.83 -8.58 -13.89
C ASN A 21 2.54 -7.24 -13.71
N TYR A 22 1.82 -6.15 -13.92
CA TYR A 22 2.35 -4.78 -13.74
C TYR A 22 2.78 -4.52 -12.28
N CYS A 23 3.84 -3.72 -12.13
CA CYS A 23 4.26 -3.20 -10.83
C CYS A 23 3.24 -2.18 -10.31
N GLY A 24 2.78 -2.35 -9.07
CA GLY A 24 1.79 -1.47 -8.43
C GLY A 24 2.31 -0.07 -8.08
N VAL A 25 3.60 0.21 -8.30
CA VAL A 25 4.23 1.52 -8.07
C VAL A 25 4.55 2.20 -9.40
N CYS A 26 5.39 1.59 -10.25
CA CYS A 26 5.86 2.20 -11.50
C CYS A 26 5.12 1.73 -12.77
N GLY A 27 4.21 0.75 -12.66
CA GLY A 27 3.46 0.20 -13.80
C GLY A 27 4.25 -0.74 -14.72
N HIS A 28 5.53 -1.01 -14.45
CA HIS A 28 6.36 -1.87 -15.29
C HIS A 28 5.82 -3.30 -15.40
N ILE A 29 5.71 -3.82 -16.63
CA ILE A 29 5.30 -5.20 -16.96
C ILE A 29 6.51 -5.92 -17.56
N PRO A 30 7.02 -7.01 -16.93
CA PRO A 30 8.17 -7.74 -17.44
C PRO A 30 7.88 -8.39 -18.80
N GLN A 31 8.80 -8.23 -19.76
CA GLN A 31 8.76 -8.92 -21.05
C GLN A 31 9.56 -10.23 -21.01
N SER A 32 9.56 -10.97 -22.13
CA SER A 32 10.35 -12.18 -22.26
C SER A 32 11.85 -11.85 -22.15
N GLY A 33 12.50 -12.36 -21.10
CA GLY A 33 13.93 -12.13 -20.81
C GLY A 33 14.20 -11.14 -19.69
N ASP A 34 13.18 -10.40 -19.23
CA ASP A 34 13.29 -9.52 -18.07
C ASP A 34 13.21 -10.31 -16.76
N GLU A 35 13.72 -9.72 -15.67
CA GLU A 35 13.47 -10.23 -14.33
C GLU A 35 11.97 -10.13 -14.02
N PRO A 36 11.31 -11.22 -13.55
CA PRO A 36 9.90 -11.15 -13.20
C PRO A 36 9.69 -10.26 -11.99
N ASN A 37 8.60 -9.50 -12.00
CA ASN A 37 8.06 -8.88 -10.80
C ASN A 37 7.66 -9.97 -9.78
N ARG A 38 7.34 -9.59 -8.54
CA ARG A 38 6.96 -10.56 -7.51
C ARG A 38 5.70 -10.19 -6.74
N ALA A 39 4.95 -11.21 -6.33
CA ALA A 39 3.68 -11.09 -5.62
C ALA A 39 3.37 -12.34 -4.77
N PRO A 40 2.54 -12.24 -3.72
CA PRO A 40 1.98 -10.99 -3.17
C PRO A 40 3.00 -10.28 -2.28
N LEU A 41 3.08 -8.97 -2.43
CA LEU A 41 3.89 -8.10 -1.58
C LEU A 41 2.99 -7.07 -0.92
N ARG A 42 3.24 -6.80 0.36
CA ARG A 42 2.56 -5.76 1.14
C ARG A 42 3.52 -4.61 1.41
N TRP A 43 3.14 -3.41 1.01
CA TRP A 43 3.92 -2.18 1.19
C TRP A 43 3.04 -1.02 1.66
N TRP A 44 3.68 0.01 2.22
CA TRP A 44 3.00 1.25 2.59
C TRP A 44 3.15 2.26 1.46
N ASP A 45 2.03 2.79 1.01
CA ASP A 45 1.91 3.89 0.07
C ASP A 45 1.59 5.18 0.85
N PRO A 46 2.37 6.26 0.70
CA PRO A 46 2.13 7.53 1.40
C PRO A 46 0.77 8.16 1.13
N ASP A 47 0.22 7.95 -0.05
CA ASP A 47 -1.00 8.60 -0.52
C ASP A 47 -2.24 7.77 -0.18
N ASP A 48 -2.11 6.44 -0.25
CA ASP A 48 -3.26 5.51 -0.17
C ASP A 48 -3.18 4.51 1.01
N GLY A 49 -2.04 4.41 1.68
CA GLY A 49 -1.82 3.55 2.84
C GLY A 49 -1.36 2.13 2.50
N TRP A 50 -1.75 1.13 3.29
CA TRP A 50 -1.29 -0.24 3.08
C TRP A 50 -1.87 -0.84 1.80
N LYS A 51 -0.98 -1.18 0.85
CA LYS A 51 -1.31 -1.89 -0.39
C LYS A 51 -0.79 -3.32 -0.39
N ILE A 52 -1.46 -4.19 -1.15
CA ILE A 52 -1.01 -5.54 -1.46
C ILE A 52 -1.06 -5.74 -2.98
N GLY A 53 0.00 -6.27 -3.57
CA GLY A 53 0.06 -6.48 -5.02
C GLY A 53 1.41 -6.97 -5.52
N THR A 54 1.75 -6.57 -6.74
CA THR A 54 2.97 -6.96 -7.44
C THR A 54 3.98 -5.81 -7.44
N LEU A 55 5.26 -6.07 -7.16
CA LEU A 55 6.34 -5.08 -7.27
C LEU A 55 7.48 -5.60 -8.15
N CYS A 56 8.15 -4.72 -8.88
CA CYS A 56 9.46 -5.00 -9.47
C CYS A 56 10.55 -4.94 -8.39
N SER A 57 11.74 -5.47 -8.69
CA SER A 57 12.87 -5.46 -7.73
C SER A 57 13.24 -4.05 -7.28
N TRP A 58 13.29 -3.10 -8.20
CA TRP A 58 13.67 -1.71 -7.93
C TRP A 58 12.70 -1.03 -6.97
N CYS A 59 11.40 -1.09 -7.26
CA CYS A 59 10.38 -0.51 -6.38
C CYS A 59 10.26 -1.28 -5.06
N ALA A 60 10.61 -2.57 -5.04
CA ALA A 60 10.58 -3.36 -3.80
C ALA A 60 11.65 -2.91 -2.80
N GLU A 61 12.84 -2.50 -3.26
CA GLU A 61 13.90 -1.98 -2.38
C GLU A 61 13.43 -0.76 -1.58
N GLU A 62 12.69 0.15 -2.22
CA GLU A 62 12.19 1.37 -1.57
C GLU A 62 10.87 1.14 -0.83
N ALA A 63 9.89 0.53 -1.49
CA ALA A 63 8.53 0.46 -0.95
C ALA A 63 8.38 -0.54 0.21
N LEU A 64 9.18 -1.63 0.24
CA LEU A 64 9.06 -2.64 1.30
C LEU A 64 9.75 -2.23 2.61
N ASP A 65 10.71 -1.31 2.55
CA ASP A 65 11.36 -0.74 3.74
C ASP A 65 10.57 0.45 4.31
N ARG A 66 9.85 1.18 3.45
CA ARG A 66 9.07 2.33 3.86
C ARG A 66 8.01 1.96 4.91
N ARG A 67 8.06 2.67 6.03
CA ARG A 67 7.06 2.59 7.11
C ARG A 67 6.12 3.78 7.02
N PRO A 68 4.88 3.65 7.54
CA PRO A 68 3.97 4.78 7.68
C PRO A 68 4.61 5.91 8.48
N GLN A 69 4.62 7.11 7.92
CA GLN A 69 5.06 8.32 8.60
C GLN A 69 3.85 9.16 9.01
N PRO A 70 3.92 9.92 10.12
CA PRO A 70 2.84 10.82 10.52
C PRO A 70 2.51 11.89 9.48
N GLU A 71 3.45 12.22 8.60
CA GLU A 71 3.27 13.22 7.53
C GLU A 71 2.68 12.63 6.23
N ASP A 72 2.59 11.30 6.11
CA ASP A 72 1.99 10.67 4.95
C ASP A 72 0.49 11.00 4.92
N TYR A 73 -0.04 11.35 3.74
CA TYR A 73 -1.45 11.70 3.57
C TYR A 73 -2.39 10.57 4.02
N ALA A 74 -1.98 9.33 3.79
CA ALA A 74 -2.69 8.13 4.21
C ALA A 74 -2.70 7.91 5.73
N VAL A 75 -1.73 8.46 6.47
CA VAL A 75 -1.80 8.58 7.93
C VAL A 75 -2.43 9.93 8.23
N ALA A 76 -3.72 10.09 7.93
CA ALA A 76 -4.42 11.35 8.18
C ALA A 76 -4.11 11.88 9.61
N THR A 77 -3.31 12.94 9.70
CA THR A 77 -3.03 13.70 10.93
C THR A 77 -4.26 14.44 11.46
N ARG A 78 -5.36 14.35 10.70
CA ARG A 78 -6.69 14.77 11.09
C ARG A 78 -7.45 13.53 11.59
N ALA A 79 -7.13 13.05 12.78
CA ALA A 79 -8.04 13.33 13.88
C ALA A 79 -8.50 14.79 13.79
N THR A 80 -9.48 15.05 12.93
CA THR A 80 -10.48 16.03 13.29
C THR A 80 -10.92 15.62 14.68
N ASN A 81 -10.58 16.43 15.67
CA ASN A 81 -11.43 16.66 16.83
C ASN A 81 -12.82 17.23 16.39
N GLY A 82 -13.35 16.79 15.24
CA GLY A 82 -14.77 16.69 15.00
C GLY A 82 -15.04 15.24 15.32
N VAL A 83 -15.63 14.91 16.47
CA VAL A 83 -17.08 15.08 16.57
C VAL A 83 -17.66 14.90 15.17
N CYS A 84 -18.12 13.69 14.91
CA CYS A 84 -19.17 13.48 13.94
C CYS A 84 -20.37 14.36 14.35
N ASP A 85 -20.29 15.67 14.08
CA ASP A 85 -21.34 16.65 14.39
C ASP A 85 -22.23 16.92 13.17
N ASP A 86 -22.11 16.10 12.13
CA ASP A 86 -23.04 16.07 11.02
C ASP A 86 -23.43 14.61 10.77
N CYS A 87 -24.24 14.12 11.70
CA CYS A 87 -25.32 13.19 11.39
C CYS A 87 -26.54 13.96 10.83
N ASP A 88 -26.32 14.95 9.96
CA ASP A 88 -27.34 15.39 8.99
C ASP A 88 -27.26 14.45 7.78
N THR A 89 -27.76 13.24 7.97
CA THR A 89 -28.45 12.59 6.86
C THR A 89 -29.69 13.41 6.59
N ASP A 90 -29.64 14.28 5.58
CA ASP A 90 -30.78 15.00 5.00
C ASP A 90 -31.81 14.05 4.33
N GLU A 91 -32.05 12.87 4.89
CA GLU A 91 -33.22 12.06 4.56
C GLU A 91 -34.37 12.53 5.45
N ASP A 92 -35.09 13.56 5.01
CA ASP A 92 -36.48 13.79 5.37
C ASP A 92 -37.37 12.91 4.46
N PRO A 93 -37.90 11.76 4.90
CA PRO A 93 -38.80 10.93 4.09
C PRO A 93 -40.27 11.36 4.26
N ILE A 94 -40.62 12.65 4.14
CA ILE A 94 -42.02 13.08 4.42
C ILE A 94 -42.76 13.83 3.29
N ASP A 95 -42.15 14.32 2.21
CA ASP A 95 -42.94 14.93 1.12
C ASP A 95 -42.64 14.36 -0.27
N ALA A 96 -42.76 13.04 -0.39
CA ALA A 96 -43.03 12.38 -1.66
C ALA A 96 -44.40 11.70 -1.60
N LEU A 97 -45.48 12.50 -1.61
CA LEU A 97 -46.84 12.10 -2.05
C LEU A 97 -47.78 13.31 -2.25
#